data_AF-A0A246JFT7-F1
#
_entry.id   AF-A0A246JFT7-F1
#
_cell.length_a   1.000
_cell.length_b   1.000
_cell.length_c   1.000
_cell.angle_alpha   90.00
_cell.angle_beta   90.00
_cell.angle_gamma   90.00
#
_symmetry.space_group_name_H-M   'P 1'
#
loop_
_entity.id
_entity.type
_entity.pdbx_description
1 polymer ?
#
loop_
_entity_poly.entity_id
_entity_poly.type
_entity_poly.pdbx_seq_one_letter_code
_entity_poly.pdbx_strand_id
1 'polypeptide(L)'
;MLFSNPVARLRKAHYALEGLPDTITFPQHPACESEDLLPLVDATIDDVAFAIVAADQEYSAAYRRASALRRLYQMAREAGATGVDPAVKSALKRSAS
;
A
#
# COMPACT_ATOMS: atom_id res chain seq x y z
N MET A 1 -34.10 10.71 -10.71
CA MET A 1 -32.99 10.85 -9.73
C MET A 1 -31.84 10.01 -10.25
N LEU A 2 -30.63 10.56 -10.24
CA LEU A 2 -29.45 10.04 -10.93
C LEU A 2 -29.19 8.56 -10.62
N PHE A 3 -28.85 7.80 -11.66
CA PHE A 3 -28.30 6.45 -11.58
C PHE A 3 -27.29 6.38 -10.45
N SER A 4 -27.70 5.81 -9.33
CA SER A 4 -26.84 5.72 -8.15
C SER A 4 -25.82 4.65 -8.47
N ASN A 5 -24.56 5.05 -8.71
CA ASN A 5 -23.43 4.15 -8.95
C ASN A 5 -23.54 2.94 -7.98
N PRO A 6 -23.66 1.69 -8.48
CA PRO A 6 -23.83 0.51 -7.66
C PRO A 6 -22.77 0.37 -6.56
N VAL A 7 -21.51 0.73 -6.87
CA VAL A 7 -20.41 0.74 -5.90
C VAL A 7 -20.66 1.78 -4.82
N ALA A 8 -21.05 3.01 -5.20
CA ALA A 8 -21.37 4.05 -4.23
C ALA A 8 -22.56 3.68 -3.32
N ARG A 9 -23.53 2.89 -3.82
CA ARG A 9 -24.61 2.33 -3.00
C ARG A 9 -24.08 1.30 -2.00
N LEU A 10 -23.16 0.43 -2.42
CA LEU A 10 -22.51 -0.55 -1.54
C LEU A 10 -21.70 0.13 -0.42
N ARG A 11 -20.91 1.16 -0.75
CA ARG A 11 -20.17 1.96 0.26
C ARG A 11 -21.11 2.54 1.32
N LYS A 12 -22.24 3.10 0.90
CA LYS A 12 -23.25 3.68 1.82
C LYS A 12 -23.97 2.64 2.67
N ALA A 13 -24.18 1.44 2.13
CA ALA A 13 -24.88 0.38 2.83
C ALA A 13 -24.01 -0.34 3.87
N HIS A 14 -22.68 -0.34 3.68
CA HIS A 14 -21.74 -1.08 4.53
C HIS A 14 -20.52 -0.23 4.90
N TYR A 15 -20.39 0.13 6.18
CA TYR A 15 -19.29 0.96 6.70
C TYR A 15 -17.89 0.38 6.41
N ALA A 16 -17.75 -0.95 6.35
CA ALA A 16 -16.48 -1.60 6.06
C ALA A 16 -16.03 -1.44 4.59
N LEU A 17 -16.91 -0.95 3.70
CA LEU A 17 -16.64 -0.80 2.27
C LEU A 17 -16.35 0.64 1.85
N GLU A 18 -16.22 1.60 2.79
CA GLU A 18 -15.92 3.00 2.45
C GLU A 18 -14.65 3.16 1.60
N GLY A 19 -13.63 2.31 1.84
CA GLY A 19 -12.38 2.31 1.09
C GLY A 19 -12.40 1.53 -0.23
N LEU A 20 -13.53 0.94 -0.62
CA LEU A 20 -13.64 0.17 -1.87
C LEU A 20 -13.39 1.12 -3.06
N PRO A 21 -12.51 0.81 -4.03
CA PRO A 21 -12.21 1.73 -5.13
C PRO A 21 -13.31 1.71 -6.23
N ASP A 22 -13.32 2.69 -7.13
CA ASP A 22 -14.22 2.68 -8.30
C ASP A 22 -13.66 1.82 -9.46
N THR A 23 -12.35 1.61 -9.48
CA THR A 23 -11.62 0.80 -10.46
C THR A 23 -10.59 -0.07 -9.75
N ILE A 24 -10.29 -1.24 -10.30
CA ILE A 24 -9.23 -2.14 -9.83
C ILE A 24 -8.14 -2.30 -10.90
N THR A 25 -6.91 -2.51 -10.44
CA THR A 25 -5.74 -2.77 -11.29
C THR A 25 -5.26 -4.19 -11.05
N PHE A 26 -4.77 -4.83 -12.10
CA PHE A 26 -4.19 -6.16 -12.03
C PHE A 26 -2.66 -6.10 -12.09
N PRO A 27 -1.95 -7.02 -11.42
CA PRO A 27 -0.54 -7.21 -11.70
C PRO A 27 -0.38 -7.56 -13.18
N GLN A 28 0.52 -6.85 -13.87
CA GLN A 28 0.71 -6.98 -15.32
C GLN A 28 0.89 -8.46 -15.72
N HIS A 29 0.01 -8.97 -16.58
CA HIS A 29 0.32 -10.21 -17.28
C HIS A 29 1.45 -9.87 -18.27
N PRO A 30 2.57 -10.61 -18.33
CA PRO A 30 3.70 -10.31 -19.22
C PRO A 30 3.37 -10.24 -20.73
N ALA A 31 2.13 -10.54 -21.13
CA ALA A 31 1.64 -10.45 -22.50
C ALA A 31 0.77 -9.20 -22.77
N CYS A 32 0.48 -8.37 -21.76
CA CYS A 32 -0.38 -7.19 -21.87
C CYS A 32 0.34 -5.99 -21.24
N GLU A 33 0.71 -5.00 -22.07
CA GLU A 33 1.52 -3.84 -21.66
C GLU A 33 0.70 -2.72 -21.00
N SER A 34 -0.61 -2.91 -20.82
CA SER A 34 -1.53 -1.90 -20.31
C SER A 34 -1.91 -2.16 -18.85
N GLU A 35 -1.72 -1.19 -17.96
CA GLU A 35 -2.45 -1.11 -16.69
C GLU A 35 -3.90 -0.68 -17.00
N ASP A 36 -4.67 -1.60 -17.57
CA ASP A 36 -6.09 -1.32 -17.82
C ASP A 36 -6.82 -1.29 -16.48
N LEU A 37 -7.23 -0.08 -16.09
CA LEU A 37 -8.10 0.15 -14.95
C LEU A 37 -9.47 -0.45 -15.26
N LEU A 38 -9.82 -1.57 -14.62
CA LEU A 38 -11.12 -2.21 -14.80
C LEU A 38 -12.13 -1.55 -13.84
N PRO A 39 -13.25 -1.01 -14.34
CA PRO A 39 -14.33 -0.54 -13.47
C PRO A 39 -14.80 -1.66 -12.55
N LEU A 40 -14.88 -1.39 -11.24
CA LEU A 40 -15.27 -2.43 -10.28
C LEU A 40 -16.69 -2.94 -10.52
N VAL A 41 -17.54 -2.13 -11.15
CA VAL A 41 -18.88 -2.53 -11.60
C VAL A 41 -18.88 -3.66 -12.63
N ASP A 42 -17.79 -3.79 -13.39
CA ASP A 42 -17.62 -4.78 -14.46
C ASP A 42 -16.67 -5.93 -14.04
N ALA A 43 -16.06 -5.83 -12.84
CA ALA A 43 -15.11 -6.80 -12.33
C ALA A 43 -15.77 -8.13 -11.95
N THR A 44 -15.12 -9.24 -12.31
CA THR A 44 -15.49 -10.57 -11.84
C THR A 44 -14.95 -10.84 -10.43
N ILE A 45 -15.37 -11.94 -9.82
CA ILE A 45 -14.84 -12.35 -8.51
C ILE A 45 -13.36 -12.75 -8.60
N ASP A 46 -12.94 -13.36 -9.70
CA ASP A 46 -11.53 -13.71 -9.92
C ASP A 46 -10.68 -12.44 -10.06
N ASP A 47 -11.19 -11.43 -10.75
CA ASP A 47 -10.56 -10.12 -10.85
C ASP A 47 -10.36 -9.49 -9.46
N VAL A 48 -11.40 -9.49 -8.62
CA VAL A 48 -11.29 -8.98 -7.25
C VAL A 48 -10.28 -9.80 -6.43
N ALA A 49 -10.20 -11.12 -6.62
CA ALA A 49 -9.21 -11.95 -5.95
C ALA A 49 -7.77 -11.57 -6.36
N PHE A 50 -7.52 -11.31 -7.64
CA PHE A 50 -6.22 -10.81 -8.11
C PHE A 50 -5.90 -9.42 -7.58
N ALA A 51 -6.88 -8.52 -7.55
CA ALA A 51 -6.72 -7.17 -7.02
C ALA A 51 -6.38 -7.18 -5.52
N ILE A 52 -6.97 -8.11 -4.74
CA ILE A 52 -6.62 -8.31 -3.32
C ILE A 52 -5.14 -8.68 -3.17
N VAL A 53 -4.65 -9.64 -3.97
CA VAL A 53 -3.24 -10.05 -3.92
C VAL A 53 -2.31 -8.87 -4.26
N ALA A 54 -2.65 -8.07 -5.26
CA ALA A 54 -1.88 -6.87 -5.61
C ALA A 54 -1.86 -5.84 -4.47
N ALA A 55 -3.02 -5.55 -3.87
CA ALA A 55 -3.14 -4.63 -2.75
C ALA A 55 -2.33 -5.10 -1.52
N ASP A 56 -2.38 -6.40 -1.20
CA ASP A 56 -1.61 -6.98 -0.09
C ASP A 56 -0.09 -6.89 -0.32
N GLN A 57 0.36 -7.03 -1.57
CA GLN A 57 1.76 -6.85 -1.94
C GLN A 57 2.20 -5.39 -1.77
N GLU A 58 1.39 -4.43 -2.22
CA GLU A 58 1.66 -3.00 -2.04
C GLU A 58 1.70 -2.62 -0.55
N TYR A 59 0.68 -3.06 0.21
CA TYR A 59 0.62 -2.87 1.66
C TYR A 59 1.86 -3.45 2.36
N SER A 60 2.22 -4.68 2.01
CA SER A 60 3.40 -5.35 2.56
C SER A 60 4.69 -4.59 2.24
N ALA A 61 4.85 -4.08 1.01
CA ALA A 61 6.00 -3.30 0.61
C ALA A 61 6.09 -1.97 1.38
N ALA A 62 4.98 -1.26 1.51
CA ALA A 62 4.89 -0.04 2.31
C ALA A 62 5.22 -0.31 3.80
N TYR A 63 4.67 -1.38 4.36
CA TYR A 63 4.94 -1.79 5.74
C TYR A 63 6.41 -2.11 5.97
N ARG A 64 7.04 -2.88 5.08
CA ARG A 64 8.49 -3.21 5.16
C ARG A 64 9.34 -1.95 5.12
N ARG A 65 9.05 -1.00 4.22
CA ARG A 65 9.75 0.29 4.15
C ARG A 65 9.61 1.07 5.45
N ALA A 66 8.39 1.22 5.95
CA ALA A 66 8.13 1.94 7.21
C ALA A 66 8.82 1.26 8.40
N SER A 67 8.82 -0.07 8.46
CA SER A 67 9.51 -0.85 9.49
C SER A 67 11.04 -0.64 9.45
N ALA A 68 11.64 -0.67 8.26
CA ALA A 68 13.06 -0.41 8.08
C ALA A 68 13.46 1.01 8.53
N LEU A 69 12.64 2.01 8.20
CA LEU A 69 12.85 3.40 8.65
C LEU A 69 12.74 3.52 10.18
N ARG A 70 11.74 2.88 10.80
CA ARG A 70 11.63 2.83 12.28
C ARG A 70 12.85 2.18 12.92
N ARG A 71 13.37 1.10 12.33
CA ARG A 71 14.57 0.43 12.82
C ARG A 71 15.80 1.32 12.70
N LEU A 72 16.00 1.97 11.56
CA LEU A 72 17.10 2.92 11.35
C LEU A 72 17.05 4.07 12.36
N TYR A 73 15.87 4.66 12.56
CA TYR A 73 15.66 5.71 13.56
C TYR A 73 16.08 5.24 14.95
N GLN A 74 15.62 4.06 15.37
CA GLN A 74 15.95 3.49 16.66
C GLN A 74 17.46 3.26 16.82
N MET A 75 18.12 2.71 15.79
CA MET A 75 19.58 2.50 15.80
C MET A 75 20.34 3.82 15.95
N ALA A 76 19.91 4.88 15.25
CA ALA A 76 20.51 6.19 15.36
C ALA A 76 20.34 6.78 16.78
N ARG A 77 19.14 6.66 17.37
CA ARG A 77 18.87 7.12 18.74
C ARG A 77 19.70 6.38 19.79
N GLU A 78 19.80 5.06 19.66
CA GLU A 78 20.64 4.23 20.53
C GLU A 78 22.12 4.57 20.41
N ALA A 79 22.56 5.14 19.27
CA ALA A 79 23.91 5.67 19.07
C ALA A 79 24.08 7.12 19.58
N GLY A 80 23.07 7.70 20.24
CA GLY A 80 23.10 9.05 20.79
C GLY A 80 22.74 10.16 19.80
N ALA A 81 22.17 9.85 18.64
CA ALA A 81 21.79 10.85 17.64
C ALA A 81 20.65 11.77 18.12
N THR A 82 20.79 13.05 17.81
CA THR A 82 19.79 14.11 17.97
C THR A 82 19.09 14.42 16.65
N GLY A 83 18.03 15.24 16.67
CA GLY A 83 17.16 15.44 15.50
C GLY A 83 17.85 16.07 14.28
N VAL A 84 19.00 16.70 14.45
CA VAL A 84 19.79 17.32 13.35
C VAL A 84 20.85 16.38 12.78
N ASP A 85 21.06 15.21 13.41
CA ASP A 85 22.14 14.30 13.03
C ASP A 85 21.77 13.41 11.84
N PRO A 86 22.73 13.09 10.95
CA PRO A 86 22.51 12.17 9.84
C PRO A 86 22.27 10.73 10.32
N ALA A 87 21.03 10.26 10.22
CA ALA A 87 20.56 8.99 10.78
C ALA A 87 21.42 7.76 10.38
N VAL A 88 21.77 7.61 9.10
CA VAL A 88 22.59 6.48 8.62
C VAL A 88 23.99 6.51 9.23
N LYS A 89 24.66 7.67 9.20
CA LYS A 89 26.00 7.82 9.75
C LYS A 89 26.01 7.58 11.26
N SER A 90 25.01 8.07 11.97
CA SER A 90 24.89 7.86 13.41
C SER A 90 24.62 6.40 13.78
N ALA A 91 23.73 5.72 13.05
CA ALA A 91 23.45 4.30 13.26
C ALA A 91 24.70 3.41 13.05
N LEU A 92 25.55 3.74 12.06
CA LEU A 92 26.79 3.01 11.79
C LEU A 92 27.86 3.17 12.89
N LYS A 93 27.86 4.28 13.65
CA LYS A 93 28.81 4.47 14.76
C LYS A 93 28.67 3.40 15.84
N ARG A 94 27.46 2.87 16.04
CA ARG A 94 27.19 1.82 17.03
C ARG A 94 27.48 0.40 16.53
N SER A 95 27.43 0.13 15.22
CA SER A 95 27.79 -1.20 14.71
C SER A 95 29.30 -1.48 14.71
N ALA A 96 30.12 -0.47 15.00
CA ALA A 96 31.58 -0.54 15.01
C ALA A 96 32.21 -0.50 16.42
N SER A 97 31.38 -0.49 17.48
CA SER A 97 31.79 -0.56 18.90
C SER A 97 31.29 -1.85 19.51
#